data_AF-A0A3A9ED52-F1
#
_entry.id   AF-A0A3A9ED52-F1
#
_cell.length_a   1.000
_cell.length_b   1.000
_cell.length_c   1.000
_cell.angle_alpha   90.00
_cell.angle_beta   90.00
_cell.angle_gamma   90.00
#
_symmetry.space_group_name_H-M   'P 1'
#
loop_
_entity.id
_entity.type
_entity.pdbx_description
1 polymer ?
#
loop_
_entity_poly.entity_id
_entity_poly.type
_entity_poly.pdbx_seq_one_letter_code
_entity_poly.pdbx_strand_id
1 'polypeptide(L)'
;MGMIWSMGDALLQKKFTTDTIPFRKKKNRGEKPQYYVENSNPPIISREVFQAAQQLQESRITTTKREHNSILSGILRCPDCGSTFRRQLLRGTVYWMCSDKAAGATNCQSRRVRENAVYDTFCLMVDKLASHRQNLLGTLIHQLEAMQNRGGESQEKIRQIDKQIADLSAQNLVIARLHINGVLNATDFAAQSSVISNKINALRLDRKKALSEDEDDELIFTLKSLDDTLAGYVPGSPFSQALFEEIVQSITVVDNSRLTFHLIGGLAFTEQIPENVRCRTA
;
A
#
# COMPACT_ATOMS: atom_id res chain seq x y z
N MET A 1 18.79 -3.28 32.13
CA MET A 1 20.06 -3.26 31.39
C MET A 1 20.07 -2.09 30.42
N GLY A 2 20.88 -1.06 30.72
CA GLY A 2 21.20 0.01 29.77
C GLY A 2 22.08 -0.53 28.63
N MET A 3 22.05 0.14 27.49
CA MET A 3 22.98 -0.13 26.39
C MET A 3 24.03 0.96 26.47
N ILE A 4 25.27 0.52 26.69
CA ILE A 4 26.46 1.36 26.82
C ILE A 4 26.91 1.71 25.41
N TRP A 5 27.08 2.99 25.13
CA TRP A 5 27.64 3.45 23.87
C TRP A 5 29.16 3.35 23.92
N SER A 6 29.80 3.15 22.77
CA SER A 6 31.26 2.98 22.67
C SER A 6 32.06 4.19 23.18
N MET A 7 31.41 5.35 23.32
CA MET A 7 31.94 6.59 23.90
C MET A 7 31.76 6.71 25.43
N GLY A 8 31.33 5.65 26.13
CA GLY A 8 31.23 5.60 27.60
C GLY A 8 29.87 6.02 28.18
N ASP A 9 29.01 6.65 27.39
CA ASP A 9 27.69 7.12 27.83
C ASP A 9 26.65 5.98 27.88
N ALA A 10 25.63 6.12 28.72
CA ALA A 10 24.55 5.16 28.85
C ALA A 10 23.17 5.83 28.77
N LEU A 11 22.23 5.19 28.07
CA LEU A 11 20.82 5.59 28.09
C LEU A 11 20.00 4.51 28.82
N LEU A 12 19.42 4.91 29.94
CA LEU A 12 18.64 4.07 30.84
C LEU A 12 17.15 4.11 30.46
N GLN A 13 16.39 3.10 30.93
CA GLN A 13 14.93 3.01 30.73
C GLN A 13 14.48 2.96 29.25
N LYS A 14 15.27 2.31 28.38
CA LYS A 14 14.94 2.08 26.95
C LYS A 14 13.71 1.19 26.72
N LYS A 15 13.29 0.45 27.75
CA LYS A 15 12.12 -0.44 27.72
C LYS A 15 11.36 -0.29 29.03
N PHE A 16 10.03 -0.40 28.97
CA PHE A 16 9.17 -0.42 30.14
C PHE A 16 8.14 -1.53 30.02
N THR A 17 7.61 -1.98 31.15
CA THR A 17 6.48 -2.91 31.19
C THR A 17 5.18 -2.10 31.18
N THR A 18 4.23 -2.46 30.32
CA THR A 18 2.91 -1.83 30.28
C THR A 18 2.20 -2.00 31.62
N ASP A 19 1.45 -0.99 32.06
CA ASP A 19 0.77 -1.00 33.35
C ASP A 19 -0.59 -1.75 33.29
N THR A 20 -0.97 -2.22 32.09
CA THR A 20 -2.20 -2.99 31.82
C THR A 20 -1.91 -4.47 31.55
N ILE A 21 -2.82 -5.34 31.98
CA ILE A 21 -2.77 -6.80 31.74
C ILE A 21 -3.26 -7.10 30.32
N PRO A 22 -2.56 -7.97 29.55
CA PRO A 22 -1.34 -8.68 29.94
C PRO A 22 -0.11 -7.77 29.88
N PHE A 23 0.74 -7.87 30.91
CA PHE A 23 1.97 -7.09 31.02
C PHE A 23 2.95 -7.42 29.89
N ARG A 24 3.27 -6.44 29.05
CA ARG A 24 4.19 -6.59 27.91
C ARG A 24 5.38 -5.64 28.05
N LYS A 25 6.59 -6.14 27.79
CA LYS A 25 7.80 -5.30 27.71
C LYS A 25 7.81 -4.55 26.37
N LYS A 26 7.61 -3.24 26.39
CA LYS A 26 7.65 -2.36 25.22
C LYS A 26 8.94 -1.54 25.20
N LYS A 27 9.42 -1.17 24.01
CA LYS A 27 10.46 -0.15 23.86
C LYS A 27 9.88 1.22 24.22
N ASN A 28 10.58 1.97 25.05
CA ASN A 28 10.23 3.32 25.44
C ASN A 28 10.63 4.28 24.32
N ARG A 29 9.66 4.92 23.69
CA ARG A 29 9.78 5.96 22.66
C ARG A 29 9.43 7.35 23.21
N GLY A 30 9.31 7.50 24.53
CA GLY A 30 8.93 8.73 25.22
C GLY A 30 7.76 8.54 26.19
N GLU A 31 7.18 7.34 26.28
CA GLU A 31 6.03 7.08 27.17
C GLU A 31 6.40 7.06 28.67
N LYS A 32 7.66 6.77 29.01
CA LYS A 32 8.21 6.94 30.37
C LYS A 32 9.51 7.76 30.29
N PRO A 33 9.95 8.41 31.38
CA PRO A 33 11.23 9.13 31.39
C PRO A 33 12.40 8.24 30.92
N GLN A 34 13.34 8.83 30.19
CA GLN A 34 14.61 8.20 29.83
C GLN A 34 15.74 9.05 30.39
N TYR A 35 16.73 8.40 31.00
CA TYR A 35 17.85 9.07 31.64
C TYR A 35 19.11 8.83 30.82
N TYR A 36 19.71 9.91 30.34
CA TYR A 36 21.02 9.90 29.70
C TYR A 36 22.09 10.16 30.75
N VAL A 37 23.08 9.29 30.84
CA VAL A 37 24.17 9.39 31.80
C VAL A 37 25.48 9.41 31.05
N GLU A 38 26.21 10.52 31.18
CA GLU A 38 27.53 10.68 30.59
C GLU A 38 28.59 9.87 31.37
N ASN A 39 29.59 9.35 30.66
CA ASN A 39 30.77 8.68 31.24
C ASN A 39 30.43 7.57 32.25
N SER A 40 29.34 6.84 32.01
CA SER A 40 28.92 5.73 32.87
C SER A 40 29.93 4.59 32.89
N ASN A 41 30.74 4.45 31.83
CA ASN A 41 31.75 3.43 31.68
C ASN A 41 33.00 4.00 31.00
N PRO A 42 34.18 3.39 31.18
CA PRO A 42 35.37 3.75 30.44
C PRO A 42 35.11 3.74 28.93
N PRO A 43 35.38 4.84 28.21
CA PRO A 43 35.15 4.92 26.77
C PRO A 43 36.11 3.98 26.02
N ILE A 44 35.60 3.25 25.04
CA ILE A 44 36.41 2.40 24.15
C ILE A 44 37.05 3.26 23.05
N ILE A 45 36.34 4.29 22.60
CA ILE A 45 36.79 5.26 21.60
C ILE A 45 36.48 6.68 22.08
N SER A 46 37.24 7.66 21.60
CA SER A 46 37.02 9.07 21.97
C SER A 46 35.69 9.59 21.40
N ARG A 47 35.15 10.63 22.03
CA ARG A 47 33.87 11.25 21.65
C ARG A 47 33.97 11.82 20.23
N GLU A 48 35.12 12.38 19.87
CA GLU A 48 35.42 12.94 18.55
C GLU A 48 35.37 11.86 17.47
N VAL A 49 35.98 10.69 17.73
CA VAL A 49 35.99 9.55 16.79
C VAL A 49 34.57 9.00 16.61
N PHE A 50 33.79 8.88 17.69
CA PHE A 50 32.41 8.42 17.60
C PHE A 50 31.51 9.39 16.81
N GLN A 51 31.64 10.70 17.06
CA GLN A 51 30.91 11.73 16.34
C GLN A 51 31.29 11.78 14.86
N ALA A 52 32.59 11.72 14.54
CA ALA A 52 33.06 11.65 13.16
C ALA A 52 32.53 10.41 12.44
N ALA A 53 32.46 9.25 13.11
CA ALA A 53 31.87 8.04 12.55
C ALA A 53 30.36 8.17 12.31
N GLN A 54 29.61 8.79 13.24
CA GLN A 54 28.18 9.07 13.04
C GLN A 54 27.95 10.02 11.86
N GLN A 55 28.71 11.11 11.75
CA GLN A 55 28.62 12.05 10.64
C GLN A 55 28.96 11.39 9.29
N LEU A 56 29.97 10.51 9.26
CA LEU A 56 30.29 9.71 8.08
C LEU A 56 29.15 8.74 7.73
N GLN A 57 28.51 8.13 8.72
CA GLN A 57 27.37 7.24 8.50
C GLN A 57 26.14 8.00 7.98
N GLU A 58 25.83 9.16 8.55
CA GLU A 58 24.73 10.03 8.11
C GLU A 58 24.97 10.60 6.71
N SER A 59 26.19 11.03 6.41
CA SER A 59 26.57 11.52 5.08
C SER A 59 26.50 10.43 4.00
N ARG A 60 26.83 9.17 4.33
CA ARG A 60 26.60 8.02 3.44
C ARG A 60 25.11 7.79 3.16
N ILE A 61 24.24 7.99 4.15
CA ILE A 61 22.78 7.84 4.01
C ILE A 61 22.18 8.97 3.16
N THR A 62 22.70 10.20 3.24
CA THR A 62 22.19 11.34 2.47
C THR A 62 22.71 11.37 1.03
N THR A 63 23.96 10.97 0.78
CA THR A 63 24.54 10.88 -0.58
C THR A 63 23.92 9.76 -1.41
N THR A 64 23.59 8.60 -0.81
CA THR A 64 22.88 7.53 -1.52
C THR A 64 21.42 7.84 -1.86
N LYS A 65 20.81 8.86 -1.21
CA LYS A 65 19.39 9.15 -1.34
C LYS A 65 18.97 10.04 -2.52
N ARG A 66 19.91 10.66 -3.26
CA ARG A 66 19.54 11.71 -4.25
C ARG A 66 19.92 11.47 -5.71
N GLU A 67 20.81 10.55 -6.05
CA GLU A 67 21.26 10.39 -7.45
C GLU A 67 20.67 9.19 -8.21
N HIS A 68 19.88 8.30 -7.56
CA HIS A 68 19.57 6.98 -8.13
C HIS A 68 18.14 6.45 -7.96
N ASN A 69 17.14 7.28 -7.68
CA ASN A 69 15.76 6.81 -7.67
C ASN A 69 15.21 6.79 -9.10
N SER A 70 15.50 5.72 -9.84
CA SER A 70 14.80 5.42 -11.10
C SER A 70 13.31 5.22 -10.80
N ILE A 71 12.43 5.71 -11.69
CA ILE A 71 10.97 5.62 -11.55
C ILE A 71 10.48 4.19 -11.32
N LEU A 72 11.19 3.19 -11.85
CA LEU A 72 10.84 1.77 -11.69
C LEU A 72 11.08 1.25 -10.25
N SER A 73 11.76 2.02 -9.40
CA SER A 73 12.02 1.67 -8.00
C SER A 73 10.70 1.59 -7.24
N GLY A 74 10.35 0.40 -6.74
CA GLY A 74 9.10 0.18 -6.01
C GLY A 74 7.89 -0.12 -6.91
N ILE A 75 7.99 0.07 -8.22
CA ILE A 75 6.93 -0.24 -9.19
C ILE A 75 7.01 -1.71 -9.63
N LEU A 76 8.22 -2.20 -9.92
CA LEU A 76 8.43 -3.58 -10.35
C LEU A 76 8.30 -4.56 -9.17
N ARG A 77 7.44 -5.57 -9.32
CA ARG A 77 7.08 -6.57 -8.30
C ARG A 77 7.36 -7.99 -8.76
N CYS A 78 7.85 -8.80 -7.83
CA CYS A 78 8.06 -10.23 -8.03
C CYS A 78 6.75 -11.00 -7.87
N PRO A 79 6.32 -11.82 -8.84
CA PRO A 79 5.11 -12.63 -8.71
C PRO A 79 5.24 -13.71 -7.62
N ASP A 80 6.47 -14.18 -7.33
CA ASP A 80 6.67 -15.28 -6.39
C ASP A 80 6.67 -14.83 -4.91
N CYS A 81 7.29 -13.68 -4.61
CA CYS A 81 7.47 -13.22 -3.22
C CYS A 81 6.89 -11.83 -2.93
N GLY A 82 6.35 -11.12 -3.93
CA GLY A 82 5.80 -9.77 -3.78
C GLY A 82 6.86 -8.66 -3.59
N SER A 83 8.10 -9.01 -3.32
CA SER A 83 9.21 -8.07 -3.10
C SER A 83 9.50 -7.24 -4.35
N THR A 84 10.03 -6.04 -4.14
CA THR A 84 10.40 -5.11 -5.22
C THR A 84 11.62 -5.61 -5.98
N PHE A 85 11.79 -5.11 -7.20
CA PHE A 85 13.04 -5.29 -7.93
C PHE A 85 14.05 -4.22 -7.53
N ARG A 86 15.33 -4.60 -7.51
CA ARG A 86 16.46 -3.69 -7.32
C ARG A 86 17.15 -3.41 -8.65
N ARG A 87 17.60 -2.17 -8.81
CA ARG A 87 18.39 -1.70 -9.95
C ARG A 87 19.83 -2.21 -9.85
N GLN A 88 20.39 -2.68 -10.97
CA GLN A 88 21.77 -3.12 -11.11
C GLN A 88 22.36 -2.58 -12.41
N LEU A 89 23.45 -1.81 -12.31
CA LEU A 89 24.21 -1.36 -13.48
C LEU A 89 25.29 -2.40 -13.81
N LEU A 90 25.25 -2.97 -15.02
CA LEU A 90 26.23 -3.94 -15.51
C LEU A 90 26.68 -3.54 -16.92
N ARG A 91 27.98 -3.24 -17.07
CA ARG A 91 28.60 -2.86 -18.36
C ARG A 91 27.81 -1.79 -19.12
N GLY A 92 27.41 -0.73 -18.42
CA GLY A 92 26.63 0.38 -18.99
C GLY A 92 25.15 0.09 -19.23
N THR A 93 24.68 -1.14 -19.02
CA THR A 93 23.25 -1.49 -19.14
C THR A 93 22.61 -1.60 -17.76
N VAL A 94 21.42 -1.03 -17.61
CA VAL A 94 20.64 -1.09 -16.37
C VAL A 94 19.71 -2.29 -16.40
N TYR A 95 19.83 -3.15 -15.39
CA TYR A 95 19.00 -4.31 -15.17
C TYR A 95 18.20 -4.18 -13.88
N TRP A 96 17.09 -4.89 -13.83
CA TRP A 96 16.24 -5.02 -12.66
C TRP A 96 16.08 -6.50 -12.34
N MET A 97 16.27 -6.84 -11.06
CA MET A 97 16.09 -8.21 -10.55
C MET A 97 15.39 -8.20 -9.19
N CYS A 98 14.65 -9.26 -8.85
CA CYS A 98 14.01 -9.38 -7.55
C CYS A 98 15.01 -9.19 -6.40
N SER A 99 14.73 -8.25 -5.50
CA SER A 99 15.66 -7.84 -4.43
C SER A 99 16.00 -8.99 -3.48
N ASP A 100 14.97 -9.72 -3.02
CA ASP A 100 15.14 -10.77 -2.01
C ASP A 100 15.81 -12.00 -2.60
N LYS A 101 15.47 -12.37 -3.84
CA LYS A 101 16.17 -13.43 -4.56
C LYS A 101 17.65 -13.11 -4.71
N ALA A 102 17.95 -11.87 -5.07
CA ALA A 102 19.31 -11.41 -5.28
C ALA A 102 20.10 -11.22 -3.97
N ALA A 103 19.41 -11.19 -2.83
CA ALA A 103 19.99 -11.28 -1.48
C ALA A 103 20.07 -12.72 -0.95
N GLY A 104 19.57 -13.71 -1.68
CA GLY A 104 19.52 -15.11 -1.24
C GLY A 104 18.44 -15.41 -0.19
N ALA A 105 17.49 -14.49 0.03
CA ALA A 105 16.45 -14.63 1.02
C ALA A 105 15.25 -15.49 0.54
N THR A 106 15.14 -15.74 -0.76
CA THR A 106 14.02 -16.49 -1.36
C THR A 106 14.46 -17.45 -2.47
N ASN A 107 13.64 -18.46 -2.71
CA ASN A 107 13.81 -19.43 -3.81
C ASN A 107 13.08 -19.04 -5.10
N CYS A 108 12.73 -17.76 -5.28
CA CYS A 108 12.04 -17.27 -6.49
C CYS A 108 12.78 -17.66 -7.78
N GLN A 109 12.04 -17.79 -8.88
CA GLN A 109 12.69 -17.96 -10.19
C GLN A 109 13.55 -16.73 -10.50
N SER A 110 14.72 -16.97 -11.12
CA SER A 110 15.64 -15.91 -11.49
C SER A 110 15.06 -15.11 -12.65
N ARG A 111 14.61 -13.89 -12.36
CA ARG A 111 14.05 -12.98 -13.35
C ARG A 111 14.91 -11.73 -13.44
N ARG A 112 15.23 -11.33 -14.66
CA ARG A 112 16.01 -10.13 -14.94
C ARG A 112 15.47 -9.44 -16.18
N VAL A 113 15.16 -8.15 -16.07
CA VAL A 113 14.68 -7.32 -17.18
C VAL A 113 15.57 -6.10 -17.34
N ARG A 114 15.74 -5.61 -18.57
CA ARG A 114 16.46 -4.36 -18.82
C ARG A 114 15.53 -3.18 -18.59
N GLU A 115 16.06 -2.06 -18.14
CA GLU A 115 15.27 -0.84 -17.89
C GLU A 115 14.58 -0.34 -19.17
N ASN A 116 15.32 -0.24 -20.28
CA ASN A 116 14.76 0.15 -21.57
C ASN A 116 13.68 -0.83 -22.07
N ALA A 117 13.85 -2.13 -21.82
CA ALA A 117 12.85 -3.13 -22.18
C ALA A 117 11.51 -2.90 -21.49
N VAL A 118 11.50 -2.42 -20.24
CA VAL A 118 10.27 -2.07 -19.52
C VAL A 118 9.60 -0.87 -20.17
N TYR A 119 10.36 0.18 -20.52
CA TYR A 119 9.84 1.38 -21.17
C TYR A 119 9.31 1.09 -22.59
N ASP A 120 10.03 0.33 -23.39
CA ASP A 120 9.61 -0.06 -24.74
C ASP A 120 8.31 -0.88 -24.68
N THR A 121 8.22 -1.82 -23.72
CA THR A 121 7.00 -2.63 -23.53
C THR A 121 5.83 -1.78 -23.03
N PHE A 122 6.09 -0.77 -22.20
CA PHE A 122 5.06 0.19 -21.78
C PHE A 122 4.52 0.99 -22.97
N CYS A 123 5.38 1.53 -23.84
CA CYS A 123 4.91 2.26 -25.02
C CYS A 123 4.04 1.37 -25.93
N LEU A 124 4.44 0.12 -26.16
CA LEU A 124 3.64 -0.83 -26.92
C LEU A 124 2.27 -1.11 -26.29
N MET A 125 2.21 -1.20 -24.97
CA MET A 125 0.95 -1.38 -24.22
C MET A 125 0.04 -0.18 -24.44
N VAL A 126 0.56 1.04 -24.24
CA VAL A 126 -0.21 2.29 -24.39
C VAL A 126 -0.66 2.49 -25.84
N ASP A 127 0.18 2.20 -26.83
CA ASP A 127 -0.19 2.25 -28.25
C ASP A 127 -1.41 1.37 -28.56
N LYS A 128 -1.41 0.14 -28.05
CA LYS A 128 -2.54 -0.79 -28.21
C LYS A 128 -3.78 -0.30 -27.48
N LEU A 129 -3.61 0.17 -26.24
CA LEU A 129 -4.70 0.66 -25.41
C LEU A 129 -5.36 1.90 -26.03
N ALA A 130 -4.56 2.87 -26.48
CA ALA A 130 -5.04 4.06 -27.17
C ALA A 130 -5.77 3.72 -28.48
N SER A 131 -5.25 2.76 -29.26
CA SER A 131 -5.87 2.32 -30.52
C SER A 131 -7.24 1.66 -30.33
N HIS A 132 -7.49 1.05 -29.17
CA HIS A 132 -8.75 0.37 -28.84
C HIS A 132 -9.54 1.08 -27.73
N ARG A 133 -9.17 2.33 -27.40
CA ARG A 133 -9.66 3.08 -26.25
C ARG A 133 -11.18 3.13 -26.16
N GLN A 134 -11.83 3.57 -27.24
CA GLN A 134 -13.30 3.74 -27.28
C GLN A 134 -14.04 2.41 -27.11
N ASN A 135 -13.53 1.34 -27.71
CA ASN A 135 -14.16 0.02 -27.66
C ASN A 135 -13.97 -0.68 -26.31
N LEU A 136 -12.87 -0.40 -25.60
CA LEU A 136 -12.56 -1.02 -24.33
C LEU A 136 -13.02 -0.14 -23.15
N LEU A 137 -12.42 1.04 -23.00
CA LEU A 137 -12.70 1.93 -21.87
C LEU A 137 -14.09 2.54 -21.98
N GLY A 138 -14.47 3.03 -23.16
CA GLY A 138 -15.80 3.61 -23.39
C GLY A 138 -16.93 2.62 -23.09
N THR A 139 -16.82 1.38 -23.60
CA THR A 139 -17.80 0.32 -23.32
C THR A 139 -17.85 -0.05 -21.84
N LEU A 140 -16.68 -0.21 -21.19
CA LEU A 140 -16.61 -0.59 -19.78
C LEU A 140 -17.21 0.50 -18.88
N ILE A 141 -16.86 1.76 -19.12
CA ILE A 141 -17.41 2.92 -18.39
C ILE A 141 -18.93 2.95 -18.57
N HIS A 142 -19.43 2.87 -19.80
CA HIS A 142 -20.88 2.89 -20.06
C HIS A 142 -21.62 1.74 -19.37
N GLN A 143 -21.05 0.53 -19.34
CA GLN A 143 -21.66 -0.61 -18.66
C GLN A 143 -21.75 -0.38 -17.15
N LEU A 144 -20.69 0.14 -16.54
CA LEU A 144 -20.65 0.46 -15.12
C LEU A 144 -21.64 1.59 -14.78
N GLU A 145 -21.68 2.66 -15.57
CA GLU A 145 -22.63 3.76 -15.40
C GLU A 145 -24.09 3.32 -15.53
N ALA A 146 -24.39 2.43 -16.48
CA ALA A 146 -25.73 1.87 -16.66
C ALA A 146 -26.18 1.04 -15.44
N MET A 147 -25.24 0.40 -14.74
CA MET A 147 -25.50 -0.29 -13.47
C MET A 147 -25.68 0.69 -12.30
N GLN A 148 -25.02 1.86 -12.37
CA GLN A 148 -24.77 2.78 -11.25
C GLN A 148 -25.68 4.03 -11.23
N ASN A 149 -26.56 4.24 -12.23
CA ASN A 149 -27.52 5.37 -12.31
C ASN A 149 -28.58 5.46 -11.16
N ARG A 150 -28.25 4.94 -9.96
CA ARG A 150 -28.98 4.92 -8.69
C ARG A 150 -28.17 5.50 -7.49
N GLY A 151 -26.89 5.87 -7.66
CA GLY A 151 -25.89 5.88 -6.57
C GLY A 151 -25.55 7.21 -5.85
N GLY A 152 -25.88 8.39 -6.37
CA GLY A 152 -25.48 9.67 -5.74
C GLY A 152 -26.03 9.92 -4.31
N GLU A 153 -27.05 9.16 -3.89
CA GLU A 153 -27.58 9.17 -2.53
C GLU A 153 -26.77 8.30 -1.54
N SER A 154 -25.75 7.56 -1.98
CA SER A 154 -25.14 6.47 -1.22
C SER A 154 -24.27 6.92 -0.04
N GLN A 155 -23.42 7.95 -0.21
CA GLN A 155 -22.54 8.47 0.86
C GLN A 155 -23.30 9.02 2.08
N GLU A 156 -24.32 9.86 1.84
CA GLU A 156 -25.15 10.39 2.94
C GLU A 156 -26.02 9.27 3.55
N LYS A 157 -26.48 8.29 2.76
CA LYS A 157 -27.13 7.09 3.27
C LYS A 157 -26.20 6.28 4.19
N ILE A 158 -24.94 6.07 3.83
CA ILE A 158 -23.95 5.36 4.68
C ILE A 158 -23.80 6.09 6.01
N ARG A 159 -23.66 7.42 5.98
CA ARG A 159 -23.52 8.24 7.20
C ARG A 159 -24.76 8.17 8.09
N GLN A 160 -25.95 8.17 7.49
CA GLN A 160 -27.22 8.01 8.21
C GLN A 160 -27.37 6.62 8.80
N ILE A 161 -27.00 5.57 8.05
CA ILE A 161 -27.03 4.18 8.53
C ILE A 161 -26.06 4.00 9.70
N ASP A 162 -24.85 4.52 9.63
CA ASP A 162 -23.86 4.46 10.72
C ASP A 162 -24.36 5.15 11.99
N LYS A 163 -25.02 6.32 11.85
CA LYS A 163 -25.67 7.00 12.97
C LYS A 163 -26.79 6.15 13.58
N GLN A 164 -27.66 5.55 12.76
CA GLN A 164 -28.75 4.70 13.25
C GLN A 164 -28.26 3.45 13.96
N ILE A 165 -27.18 2.81 13.46
CA ILE A 165 -26.54 1.67 14.11
C ILE A 165 -25.98 2.09 15.47
N ALA A 166 -25.32 3.25 15.57
CA ALA A 166 -24.79 3.77 16.83
C ALA A 166 -25.90 4.05 17.85
N ASP A 167 -26.98 4.72 17.42
CA ASP A 167 -28.13 5.04 18.28
C ASP A 167 -28.82 3.77 18.80
N LEU A 168 -29.07 2.78 17.93
CA LEU A 168 -29.66 1.50 18.31
C LEU A 168 -28.73 0.67 19.22
N SER A 169 -27.43 0.72 18.98
CA SER A 169 -26.45 0.05 19.85
C SER A 169 -26.42 0.68 21.25
N ALA A 170 -26.52 2.02 21.34
CA ALA A 170 -26.63 2.72 22.60
C ALA A 170 -27.95 2.37 23.33
N GLN A 171 -29.08 2.30 22.61
CA GLN A 171 -30.36 1.86 23.18
C GLN A 171 -30.27 0.43 23.72
N ASN A 172 -29.65 -0.50 23.00
CA ASN A 172 -29.47 -1.88 23.46
C ASN A 172 -28.63 -1.94 24.75
N LEU A 173 -27.63 -1.08 24.88
CA LEU A 173 -26.78 -0.97 26.06
C LEU A 173 -27.55 -0.43 27.28
N VAL A 174 -28.45 0.54 27.07
CA VAL A 174 -29.36 1.03 28.12
C VAL A 174 -30.33 -0.06 28.56
N ILE A 175 -30.95 -0.78 27.62
CA ILE A 175 -31.88 -1.88 27.92
C ILE A 175 -31.18 -3.01 28.69
N ALA A 176 -29.94 -3.35 28.30
CA ALA A 176 -29.13 -4.32 29.04
C ALA A 176 -28.84 -3.87 30.48
N ARG A 177 -28.55 -2.58 30.71
CA ARG A 177 -28.37 -2.03 32.06
C ARG A 177 -29.66 -2.07 32.89
N LEU A 178 -30.81 -1.76 32.30
CA LEU A 178 -32.10 -1.82 32.99
C LEU A 178 -32.46 -3.24 33.42
N HIS A 179 -32.14 -4.24 32.60
CA HIS A 179 -32.27 -5.65 32.97
C HIS A 179 -31.31 -6.05 34.10
N ILE A 180 -30.04 -5.66 34.04
CA ILE A 180 -29.05 -5.93 35.11
C ILE A 180 -29.50 -5.32 36.45
N ASN A 181 -30.10 -4.13 36.42
CA ASN A 181 -30.61 -3.45 37.60
C ASN A 181 -31.99 -3.96 38.07
N GLY A 182 -32.53 -5.02 37.43
CA GLY A 182 -33.80 -5.66 37.81
C GLY A 182 -35.06 -4.86 37.47
N VAL A 183 -34.94 -3.75 36.73
CA VAL A 183 -36.08 -2.91 36.32
C VAL A 183 -36.87 -3.56 35.18
N LEU A 184 -36.18 -4.30 34.31
CA LEU A 184 -36.75 -5.01 33.16
C LEU A 184 -36.71 -6.52 33.40
N ASN A 185 -37.82 -7.21 33.19
CA ASN A 185 -37.86 -8.68 33.28
C ASN A 185 -37.20 -9.32 32.05
N ALA A 186 -36.87 -10.62 32.16
CA ALA A 186 -36.15 -11.34 31.11
C ALA A 186 -36.92 -11.44 29.78
N THR A 187 -38.25 -11.57 29.83
CA THR A 187 -39.13 -11.67 28.65
C THR A 187 -39.16 -10.37 27.85
N ASP A 188 -39.31 -9.23 28.53
CA ASP A 188 -39.38 -7.91 27.92
C ASP A 188 -37.99 -7.49 27.40
N PHE A 189 -36.93 -7.81 28.14
CA PHE A 189 -35.55 -7.63 27.69
C PHE A 189 -35.28 -8.41 26.40
N ALA A 190 -35.63 -9.69 26.36
CA ALA A 190 -35.41 -10.54 25.18
C ALA A 190 -36.18 -10.03 23.96
N ALA A 191 -37.43 -9.61 24.14
CA ALA A 191 -38.24 -9.04 23.07
C ALA A 191 -37.64 -7.74 22.51
N GLN A 192 -37.29 -6.79 23.38
CA GLN A 192 -36.70 -5.50 22.94
C GLN A 192 -35.31 -5.66 22.32
N SER A 193 -34.46 -6.51 22.92
CA SER A 193 -33.11 -6.76 22.40
C SER A 193 -33.14 -7.49 21.06
N SER A 194 -34.10 -8.40 20.86
CA SER A 194 -34.31 -9.08 19.56
C SER A 194 -34.71 -8.09 18.48
N VAL A 195 -35.67 -7.20 18.75
CA VAL A 195 -36.10 -6.15 17.80
C VAL A 195 -34.94 -5.24 17.40
N ILE A 196 -34.16 -4.77 18.38
CA ILE A 196 -32.99 -3.92 18.12
C ILE A 196 -31.92 -4.67 17.32
N SER A 197 -31.64 -5.93 17.66
CA SER A 197 -30.64 -6.74 16.97
C SER A 197 -31.02 -7.00 15.51
N ASN A 198 -32.29 -7.30 15.23
CA ASN A 198 -32.80 -7.47 13.87
C ASN A 198 -32.66 -6.18 13.06
N LYS A 199 -32.97 -5.03 13.67
CA LYS A 199 -32.85 -3.72 13.02
C LYS A 199 -31.40 -3.35 12.71
N ILE A 200 -30.47 -3.63 13.64
CA ILE A 200 -29.03 -3.46 13.42
C ILE A 200 -28.53 -4.36 12.27
N ASN A 201 -28.98 -5.60 12.21
CA ASN A 201 -28.57 -6.53 11.14
C ASN A 201 -29.07 -6.09 9.76
N ALA A 202 -30.32 -5.62 9.66
CA ALA A 202 -30.87 -5.05 8.43
C ALA A 202 -30.04 -3.83 7.98
N LEU A 203 -29.78 -2.89 8.89
CA LEU A 203 -28.97 -1.69 8.61
C LEU A 203 -27.54 -2.04 8.17
N ARG A 204 -26.92 -3.09 8.73
CA ARG A 204 -25.60 -3.55 8.28
C ARG A 204 -25.61 -4.12 6.86
N LEU A 205 -26.69 -4.80 6.47
CA LEU A 205 -26.86 -5.30 5.10
C LEU A 205 -27.01 -4.14 4.11
N ASP A 206 -27.83 -3.15 4.46
CA ASP A 206 -28.03 -1.94 3.66
C ASP A 206 -26.73 -1.15 3.53
N ARG A 207 -25.95 -1.03 4.61
CA ARG A 207 -24.61 -0.42 4.60
C ARG A 207 -23.66 -1.13 3.65
N LYS A 208 -23.65 -2.47 3.65
CA LYS A 208 -22.79 -3.27 2.76
C LYS A 208 -23.14 -3.01 1.30
N LYS A 209 -24.43 -2.89 0.98
CA LYS A 209 -24.91 -2.59 -0.37
C LYS A 209 -24.53 -1.18 -0.80
N ALA A 210 -24.68 -0.19 0.09
CA ALA A 210 -24.30 1.19 -0.20
C ALA A 210 -22.77 1.34 -0.41
N LEU A 211 -21.95 0.60 0.33
CA LEU A 211 -20.50 0.58 0.15
C LEU A 211 -20.06 -0.02 -1.18
N SER A 212 -20.70 -1.10 -1.65
CA SER A 212 -20.40 -1.63 -2.99
C SER A 212 -20.76 -0.64 -4.10
N GLU A 213 -21.80 0.17 -3.91
CA GLU A 213 -22.15 1.24 -4.85
C GLU A 213 -21.08 2.35 -4.85
N ASP A 214 -20.52 2.73 -3.69
CA ASP A 214 -19.44 3.74 -3.57
C ASP A 214 -18.10 3.28 -4.17
N GLU A 215 -17.76 1.99 -4.05
CA GLU A 215 -16.57 1.39 -4.71
C GLU A 215 -16.67 1.44 -6.24
N ASP A 216 -17.89 1.27 -6.80
CA ASP A 216 -18.14 1.39 -8.24
C ASP A 216 -17.97 2.86 -8.72
N ASP A 217 -18.34 3.85 -7.91
CA ASP A 217 -18.16 5.28 -8.22
C ASP A 217 -16.68 5.65 -8.36
N GLU A 218 -15.84 5.23 -7.41
CA GLU A 218 -14.39 5.46 -7.44
C GLU A 218 -13.75 4.75 -8.65
N LEU A 219 -14.19 3.53 -8.95
CA LEU A 219 -13.74 2.80 -10.13
C LEU A 219 -14.10 3.52 -11.43
N ILE A 220 -15.34 3.98 -11.59
CA ILE A 220 -15.78 4.72 -12.78
C ILE A 220 -14.99 6.03 -12.91
N PHE A 221 -14.77 6.74 -11.81
CA PHE A 221 -13.95 7.96 -11.82
C PHE A 221 -12.52 7.69 -12.29
N THR A 222 -11.87 6.64 -11.77
CA THR A 222 -10.50 6.29 -12.17
C THR A 222 -10.41 5.80 -13.61
N LEU A 223 -11.42 5.08 -14.12
CA LEU A 223 -11.50 4.67 -15.53
C LEU A 223 -11.72 5.86 -16.47
N LYS A 224 -12.55 6.84 -16.09
CA LYS A 224 -12.71 8.09 -16.84
C LYS A 224 -11.42 8.89 -16.87
N SER A 225 -10.74 9.01 -15.73
CA SER A 225 -9.42 9.66 -15.67
C SER A 225 -8.44 8.98 -16.62
N LEU A 226 -8.40 7.64 -16.65
CA LEU A 226 -7.56 6.91 -17.61
C LEU A 226 -7.95 7.19 -19.08
N ASP A 227 -9.25 7.21 -19.39
CA ASP A 227 -9.73 7.51 -20.74
C ASP A 227 -9.34 8.93 -21.20
N ASP A 228 -9.45 9.91 -20.30
CA ASP A 228 -9.08 11.30 -20.52
C ASP A 228 -7.57 11.45 -20.73
N THR A 229 -6.75 10.84 -19.87
CA THR A 229 -5.28 10.82 -20.01
C THR A 229 -4.86 10.24 -21.37
N LEU A 230 -5.56 9.21 -21.85
CA LEU A 230 -5.28 8.58 -23.14
C LEU A 230 -5.90 9.30 -24.34
N ALA A 231 -6.85 10.21 -24.13
CA ALA A 231 -7.51 10.96 -25.21
C ALA A 231 -6.54 11.84 -26.00
N GLY A 232 -5.56 12.42 -25.30
CA GLY A 232 -4.51 13.25 -25.91
C GLY A 232 -3.28 12.49 -26.39
N TYR A 233 -3.23 11.17 -26.20
CA TYR A 233 -2.06 10.37 -26.57
C TYR A 233 -2.03 10.07 -28.06
N VAL A 234 -0.86 10.25 -28.68
CA VAL A 234 -0.61 9.93 -30.09
C VAL A 234 0.18 8.62 -30.17
N PRO A 235 -0.34 7.56 -30.81
CA PRO A 235 0.38 6.31 -30.98
C PRO A 235 1.73 6.47 -31.66
N GLY A 236 2.74 5.72 -31.19
CA GLY A 236 4.12 5.81 -31.65
C GLY A 236 4.93 6.94 -31.00
N SER A 237 4.36 7.65 -30.03
CA SER A 237 5.09 8.63 -29.23
C SER A 237 6.18 7.96 -28.38
N PRO A 238 7.35 8.61 -28.18
CA PRO A 238 8.39 8.07 -27.31
C PRO A 238 7.91 7.99 -25.85
N PHE A 239 8.66 7.25 -25.03
CA PHE A 239 8.37 7.10 -23.61
C PHE A 239 8.19 8.46 -22.91
N SER A 240 7.07 8.61 -22.21
CA SER A 240 6.76 9.76 -21.36
C SER A 240 6.71 9.33 -19.91
N GLN A 241 7.61 9.88 -19.09
CA GLN A 241 7.64 9.62 -17.65
C GLN A 241 6.35 10.09 -16.96
N ALA A 242 5.84 11.27 -17.32
CA ALA A 242 4.62 11.82 -16.72
C ALA A 242 3.42 10.89 -16.95
N LEU A 243 3.24 10.44 -18.21
CA LEU A 243 2.18 9.51 -18.55
C LEU A 243 2.33 8.19 -17.79
N PHE A 244 3.56 7.68 -17.69
CA PHE A 244 3.85 6.45 -16.96
C PHE A 244 3.49 6.55 -15.46
N GLU A 245 3.88 7.64 -14.81
CA GLU A 245 3.58 7.88 -13.40
C GLU A 245 2.09 8.11 -13.13
N GLU A 246 1.37 8.65 -14.11
CA GLU A 246 -0.06 8.90 -14.03
C GLU A 246 -0.89 7.61 -14.15
N ILE A 247 -0.52 6.70 -15.08
CA ILE A 247 -1.37 5.53 -15.39
C ILE A 247 -0.93 4.23 -14.72
N VAL A 248 0.36 4.05 -14.41
CA VAL A 248 0.89 2.77 -13.90
C VAL A 248 0.95 2.75 -12.38
N GLN A 249 0.22 1.81 -11.75
CA GLN A 249 0.29 1.58 -10.30
C GLN A 249 1.42 0.61 -9.92
N SER A 250 1.57 -0.48 -10.67
CA SER A 250 2.66 -1.44 -10.47
C SER A 250 2.89 -2.29 -11.70
N ILE A 251 4.04 -2.98 -11.76
CA ILE A 251 4.36 -3.90 -12.85
C ILE A 251 4.80 -5.24 -12.26
N THR A 252 4.12 -6.32 -12.61
CA THR A 252 4.57 -7.67 -12.27
C THR A 252 5.49 -8.21 -13.37
N VAL A 253 6.69 -8.63 -12.98
CA VAL A 253 7.64 -9.28 -13.91
C VAL A 253 7.35 -10.78 -13.93
N VAL A 254 6.47 -11.23 -14.83
CA VAL A 254 6.03 -12.63 -14.92
C VAL A 254 7.20 -13.56 -15.22
N ASP A 255 8.02 -13.20 -16.21
CA ASP A 255 9.24 -13.89 -16.61
C ASP A 255 10.16 -12.92 -17.39
N ASN A 256 11.24 -13.42 -18.01
CA ASN A 256 12.18 -12.60 -18.78
C ASN A 256 11.64 -12.11 -20.13
N SER A 257 10.43 -12.51 -20.51
CA SER A 257 9.77 -12.22 -21.79
C SER A 257 8.43 -11.52 -21.64
N ARG A 258 7.83 -11.48 -20.45
CA ARG A 258 6.49 -10.92 -20.21
C ARG A 258 6.43 -10.03 -18.99
N LEU A 259 5.71 -8.92 -19.13
CA LEU A 259 5.40 -7.97 -18.07
C LEU A 259 3.88 -7.81 -17.96
N THR A 260 3.35 -7.76 -16.74
CA THR A 260 1.95 -7.39 -16.49
C THR A 260 1.92 -6.00 -15.89
N PHE A 261 1.37 -5.03 -16.60
CA PHE A 261 1.15 -3.67 -16.14
C PHE A 261 -0.19 -3.59 -15.42
N HIS A 262 -0.17 -3.14 -14.17
CA HIS A 262 -1.37 -2.83 -13.39
C HIS A 262 -1.57 -1.33 -13.43
N LEU A 263 -2.67 -0.91 -14.06
CA LEU A 263 -3.00 0.49 -14.29
C LEU A 263 -4.01 0.99 -13.24
N ILE A 264 -4.21 2.31 -13.21
CA ILE A 264 -5.35 2.92 -12.55
C ILE A 264 -6.67 2.34 -13.12
N GLY A 265 -7.73 2.32 -12.31
CA GLY A 265 -9.00 1.67 -12.68
C GLY A 265 -8.96 0.14 -12.64
N GLY A 266 -7.95 -0.45 -11.96
CA GLY A 266 -7.88 -1.90 -11.73
C GLY A 266 -7.61 -2.74 -12.97
N LEU A 267 -7.24 -2.12 -14.09
CA LEU A 267 -6.94 -2.82 -15.34
C LEU A 267 -5.54 -3.43 -15.31
N ALA A 268 -5.42 -4.66 -15.80
CA ALA A 268 -4.14 -5.34 -15.90
C ALA A 268 -3.89 -5.86 -17.32
N PHE A 269 -2.79 -5.44 -17.93
CA PHE A 269 -2.41 -5.84 -19.29
C PHE A 269 -1.09 -6.59 -19.29
N THR A 270 -1.08 -7.79 -19.87
CA THR A 270 0.15 -8.58 -19.99
C THR A 270 0.72 -8.45 -21.39
N GLU A 271 1.95 -7.97 -21.46
CA GLU A 271 2.63 -7.67 -22.70
C GLU A 271 3.92 -8.47 -22.85
N GLN A 272 4.24 -8.80 -24.09
CA GLN A 272 5.51 -9.44 -24.43
C GLN A 272 6.59 -8.39 -24.64
N ILE A 273 7.71 -8.57 -23.94
CA ILE A 273 8.91 -7.76 -24.13
C ILE A 273 9.42 -7.98 -25.56
N PRO A 274 9.87 -6.96 -26.31
CA PRO A 274 10.41 -7.16 -27.66
C PRO A 274 11.70 -8.00 -27.67
N GLU A 275 11.84 -8.92 -28.63
CA GLU A 275 12.93 -9.92 -28.65
C GLU A 275 14.34 -9.34 -28.64
N ASN A 276 14.53 -8.20 -29.31
CA ASN A 276 15.80 -7.47 -29.39
C ASN A 276 16.28 -6.93 -28.03
N VAL A 277 15.37 -6.70 -27.08
CA VAL A 277 15.67 -6.15 -25.75
C VAL A 277 15.46 -7.16 -24.61
N ARG A 278 14.97 -8.37 -24.90
CA ARG A 278 14.82 -9.45 -23.91
C ARG A 278 16.16 -9.83 -23.27
N CYS A 279 16.10 -10.21 -21.99
CA CYS A 279 17.21 -10.92 -21.36
C CYS A 279 17.13 -12.39 -21.75
N ARG A 280 18.20 -12.94 -22.33
CA ARG A 280 18.29 -14.39 -22.54
C ARG A 280 18.32 -15.09 -21.18
N THR A 281 17.49 -16.12 -21.03
CA THR A 281 17.68 -17.12 -19.98
C THR A 281 19.01 -17.81 -20.23
N ALA A 282 19.83 -17.91 -19.17
CA ALA A 282 21.04 -18.72 -19.19
C ALA A 282 20.66 -20.21 -19.23
#